data_AF-A0AA43XMR9-F1
#
_entry.id   AF-A0AA43XMR9-F1
#
_cell.length_a   1.000
_cell.length_b   1.000
_cell.length_c   1.000
_cell.angle_alpha   90.00
_cell.angle_beta   90.00
_cell.angle_gamma   90.00
#
_symmetry.space_group_name_H-M   'P 1'
#
loop_
_entity.id
_entity.type
_entity.pdbx_description
1 polymer ?
#
loop_
_entity_poly.entity_id
_entity_poly.type
_entity_poly.pdbx_seq_one_letter_code
_entity_poly.pdbx_strand_id
1 'polypeptide(L)' 'MFLIFISLITGTIGIMLGSALGLETVLGVFGFLCPSIFLFEKMYVRVEAMESASGESEQGQYE' A
#
# COMPACT_ATOMS: atom_id res chain seq x y z
N MET A 1 -1.09 10.44 -1.00
CA MET A 1 0.22 11.13 -1.16
C MET A 1 1.25 10.68 -0.14
N PHE A 2 0.96 10.69 1.17
CA PHE A 2 1.91 10.29 2.22
C PHE A 2 2.51 8.87 2.06
N LEU A 3 1.71 7.87 1.70
CA LEU A 3 2.19 6.48 1.57
C LEU A 3 3.12 6.26 0.36
N ILE A 4 3.00 7.09 -0.68
CA ILE A 4 3.90 7.08 -1.84
C ILE A 4 5.29 7.56 -1.42
N PHE A 5 5.36 8.59 -0.57
CA PHE A 5 6.61 9.07 0.00
C PHE A 5 7.27 7.99 0.88
N ILE A 6 6.48 7.27 1.70
CA ILE A 6 7.02 6.16 2.50
C ILE A 6 7.58 5.06 1.59
N SER A 7 6.85 4.65 0.55
CA SER A 7 7.34 3.65 -0.41
C SER A 7 8.64 4.07 -1.11
N LEU A 8 8.76 5.35 -1.48
CA LEU A 8 9.96 5.92 -2.10
C LEU A 8 11.15 5.96 -1.13
N ILE A 9 10.93 6.41 0.11
CA ILE A 9 11.96 6.47 1.14
C ILE A 9 12.45 5.06 1.50
N THR A 10 11.53 4.12 1.76
CA THR A 10 11.89 2.75 2.11
C THR A 10 12.57 2.01 0.95
N GLY A 11 12.16 2.25 -0.29
CA GLY A 11 12.86 1.72 -1.47
C GLY A 11 14.28 2.27 -1.60
N THR A 12 14.47 3.57 -1.39
CA THR A 12 15.80 4.21 -1.48
C THR A 12 16.74 3.73 -0.36
N ILE A 13 16.21 3.59 0.86
CA ILE A 13 16.94 3.03 2.01
C ILE A 13 17.29 1.56 1.76
N GLY A 14 16.37 0.78 1.20
CA GLY A 14 16.58 -0.64 0.87
C GLY A 14 17.70 -0.83 -0.18
N ILE A 15 17.76 0.05 -1.18
CA ILE A 15 18.84 0.05 -2.18
C ILE A 15 20.17 0.44 -1.53
N MET A 16 20.22 1.51 -0.73
CA MET A 16 21.47 1.92 -0.05
C MET A 16 22.01 0.86 0.90
N LEU A 17 21.15 0.24 1.73
CA LEU A 17 21.55 -0.84 2.63
C LEU A 17 21.93 -2.11 1.87
N GLY A 18 21.20 -2.43 0.81
CA GLY A 18 21.47 -3.59 -0.02
C GLY A 18 22.79 -3.49 -0.78
N SER A 19 23.15 -2.31 -1.29
CA SER A 19 24.45 -2.09 -1.95
C SER A 19 25.63 -2.18 -0.97
N ALA A 20 25.45 -1.85 0.31
CA ALA A 20 26.49 -2.03 1.33
C ALA A 20 26.73 -3.51 1.71
N LEU A 21 25.72 -4.37 1.52
CA LEU A 21 25.74 -5.80 1.90
C LEU A 21 25.84 -6.75 0.69
N GLY A 22 25.89 -6.24 -0.54
CA GLY A 22 25.84 -7.04 -1.77
C GLY A 22 24.48 -7.73 -2.02
N LEU A 23 23.41 -7.26 -1.36
CA LEU A 23 22.03 -7.78 -1.40
C LEU A 23 21.04 -6.74 -1.96
N GLU A 24 21.55 -5.86 -2.83
CA GLU A 24 20.87 -4.71 -3.44
C GLU A 24 19.50 -5.00 -4.02
N THR A 25 19.34 -6.11 -4.75
CA THR A 25 18.06 -6.50 -5.34
C THR A 25 17.06 -7.02 -4.32
N VAL A 26 17.49 -7.80 -3.32
CA VAL A 26 16.57 -8.42 -2.35
C VAL A 26 16.01 -7.37 -1.39
N LEU A 27 16.88 -6.53 -0.83
CA LEU A 27 16.48 -5.50 0.13
C LEU A 27 15.78 -4.31 -0.54
N GLY A 28 16.16 -3.96 -1.77
CA GLY A 28 15.44 -2.96 -2.56
C GLY A 28 14.02 -3.41 -2.93
N VAL A 29 13.85 -4.65 -3.38
CA VAL A 29 12.53 -5.21 -3.70
C VAL A 29 11.68 -5.34 -2.44
N PHE A 30 12.22 -5.85 -1.32
CA PHE A 30 11.46 -5.90 -0.06
C PHE A 30 11.09 -4.50 0.45
N GLY A 31 12.01 -3.54 0.37
CA GLY A 31 11.79 -2.16 0.82
C GLY A 31 10.75 -1.40 0.00
N PHE A 32 10.55 -1.76 -1.26
CA PHE A 32 9.53 -1.16 -2.12
C PHE A 32 8.20 -1.94 -2.14
N LEU A 33 8.29 -3.28 -2.19
CA LEU A 33 7.12 -4.15 -2.34
C LEU A 33 6.31 -4.24 -1.03
N CYS A 34 6.96 -4.30 0.13
CA CYS A 34 6.29 -4.37 1.42
C CYS A 34 5.33 -3.17 1.67
N PRO A 35 5.78 -1.90 1.56
CA PRO A 35 4.87 -0.77 1.71
C PRO A 35 3.83 -0.68 0.58
N SER A 36 4.14 -1.17 -0.62
CA SER A 36 3.18 -1.22 -1.74
C SER A 36 2.02 -2.18 -1.47
N ILE A 37 2.30 -3.39 -0.96
CA ILE A 37 1.25 -4.36 -0.61
C ILE A 37 0.36 -3.83 0.51
N PHE A 38 0.95 -3.20 1.54
CA PHE A 38 0.19 -2.58 2.62
C PHE A 38 -0.74 -1.45 2.13
N LEU A 39 -0.31 -0.72 1.10
CA LEU A 39 -1.11 0.30 0.43
C LEU A 39 -2.30 -0.30 -0.30
N PHE A 40 -2.09 -1.41 -1.01
CA PHE A 40 -3.15 -2.14 -1.71
C PHE A 40 -4.18 -2.71 -0.73
N GLU A 41 -3.74 -3.29 0.38
CA GLU A 41 -4.63 -3.79 1.43
C GLU A 41 -5.53 -2.67 1.98
N LYS A 42 -4.95 -1.53 2.34
CA LYS A 42 -5.69 -0.33 2.79
C LYS A 42 -6.66 0.19 1.73
N MET A 43 -6.31 0.10 0.45
CA MET A 43 -7.18 0.52 -0.64
C MET A 43 -8.35 -0.45 -0.83
N TYR A 44 -8.08 -1.76 -0.76
CA TYR A 44 -9.08 -2.81 -0.90
C TYR A 44 -10.13 -2.75 0.20
N VAL A 45 -9.70 -2.67 1.47
CA VAL A 45 -10.59 -2.49 2.63
C VAL A 45 -11.43 -1.20 2.51
N ARG A 46 -10.85 -0.13 1.95
CA ARG A 46 -11.57 1.13 1.76
C ARG A 46 -12.63 1.03 0.66
N VAL A 47 -12.34 0.31 -0.42
CA VAL A 47 -13.30 0.05 -1.50
C VAL A 47 -14.43 -0.83 -0.99
N GLU A 48 -14.13 -1.91 -0.27
CA GLU A 48 -15.13 -2.78 0.36
C GLU A 48 -16.02 -2.02 1.36
N ALA A 49 -15.44 -1.14 2.18
CA ALA A 49 -16.20 -0.27 3.07
C ALA A 49 -17.07 0.76 2.32
N MET A 50 -16.59 1.29 1.19
CA MET A 50 -17.37 2.18 0.32
C MET A 50 -18.50 1.45 -0.40
N GLU A 51 -18.27 0.21 -0.84
CA GLU A 51 -19.28 -0.65 -1.46
C GLU A 51 -20.36 -1.03 -0.44
N SER A 52 -19.96 -1.37 0.79
CA SER A 52 -20.89 -1.67 1.89
C SER A 52 -21.72 -0.43 2.28
N ALA A 53 -21.09 0.75 2.37
CA ALA A 53 -21.80 2.00 2.66
C ALA A 53 -22.68 2.48 1.48
N SER A 54 -22.28 2.22 0.23
CA SER A 54 -23.08 2.54 -0.95
C SER A 54 -24.25 1.58 -1.13
N GLY A 55 -24.09 0.30 -0.76
CA GLY A 55 -25.18 -0.68 -0.71
C GLY A 55 -26.26 -0.35 0.33
N GLU A 56 -25.88 0.26 1.46
CA GLU A 56 -26.85 0.80 2.44
C GLU A 56 -27.56 2.08 1.96
N SER A 57 -27.01 2.77 0.96
CA SER A 57 -27.59 4.01 0.41
C SER A 57 -28.71 3.76 -0.60
N GLU A 58 -28.79 2.57 -1.20
CA GLU A 58 -29.79 2.22 -2.22
C GLU A 58 -31.00 1.42 -1.69
N GLN A 59 -30.94 0.88 -0.46
CA GLN A 59 -32.06 0.15 0.16
C GLN A 59 -32.91 0.99 1.13
N GLY A 60 -32.53 2.23 1.46
CA GLY A 60 -33.26 3.08 2.41
C GLY A 60 -34.31 4.05 1.82
N GLN A 61 -34.67 3.92 0.53
CA GLN A 61 -35.64 4.82 -0.13
C GLN A 61 -36.93 4.12 -0.59
N TYR A 62 -37.16 2.88 -0.17
CA TYR A 62 -38.38 2.13 -0.46
C TYR A 62 -38.88 1.34 0.75
N GLU A 63 -38.97 1.95 1.93
CA GLU A 63 -39.90 1.51 3.00
C GLU A 63 -40.55 2.71 3.69
#